data_AF-A0A380JRH8-F1
#
_entry.id   AF-A0A380JRH8-F1
#
_cell.length_a   1.000
_cell.length_b   1.000
_cell.length_c   1.000
_cell.angle_alpha   90.00
_cell.angle_beta   90.00
_cell.angle_gamma   90.00
#
_symmetry.space_group_name_H-M   'P 1'
#
loop_
_entity.id
_entity.type
_entity.pdbx_description
1 polymer ?
#
loop_
_entity_poly.entity_id
_entity_poly.type
_entity_poly.pdbx_seq_one_letter_code
_entity_poly.pdbx_strand_id
1 'polypeptide(L)' 'MTKSTLKELRIAQKMTQQELAALTGISIRTLARYEKDVHMLRRAKYETLKSIALALAVSVDDIFLELDSDFMN' A
#
# COMPACT_ATOMS: atom_id res chain seq x y z
N MET A 1 -15.29 7.51 7.14
CA MET A 1 -14.17 7.65 6.18
C MET A 1 -14.14 6.39 5.34
N THR A 2 -14.21 6.51 4.01
CA THR A 2 -14.09 5.36 3.10
C THR A 2 -12.67 4.81 3.20
N LYS A 3 -12.53 3.53 3.56
CA LYS A 3 -11.22 2.86 3.67
C LYS A 3 -10.59 2.73 2.27
N SER A 4 -9.27 2.81 2.16
CA SER A 4 -8.56 2.78 0.87
C SER A 4 -7.40 1.78 0.88
N THR A 5 -7.33 0.94 -0.17
CA THR A 5 -6.24 -0.01 -0.41
C THR A 5 -4.95 0.72 -0.83
N LEU A 6 -3.80 0.03 -0.72
CA LEU A 6 -2.51 0.57 -1.19
C LEU A 6 -2.57 1.08 -2.64
N LYS A 7 -3.29 0.36 -3.52
CA LYS A 7 -3.46 0.75 -4.91
C LYS A 7 -4.25 2.06 -5.04
N GLU A 8 -5.32 2.22 -4.27
CA GLU A 8 -6.15 3.42 -4.28
C GLU A 8 -5.37 4.63 -3.75
N LEU A 9 -4.59 4.44 -2.68
CA LEU A 9 -3.70 5.48 -2.15
C LEU A 9 -2.67 5.92 -3.20
N ARG A 10 -2.06 4.98 -3.93
CA ARG A 10 -1.14 5.30 -5.04
C ARG A 10 -1.82 6.08 -6.16
N ILE A 11 -3.01 5.65 -6.58
CA ILE A 11 -3.77 6.31 -7.65
C ILE A 11 -4.22 7.72 -7.22
N ALA A 12 -4.58 7.90 -5.95
CA ALA A 12 -4.92 9.21 -5.39
C ALA A 12 -3.72 10.19 -5.47
N GLN A 13 -2.50 9.67 -5.30
CA GLN A 13 -1.26 10.43 -5.50
C GLN A 13 -0.84 10.56 -6.98
N LYS A 14 -1.64 10.07 -7.93
CA LYS A 14 -1.38 10.11 -9.39
C LYS A 14 -0.07 9.44 -9.80
N MET A 15 0.38 8.45 -9.04
CA MET A 15 1.61 7.71 -9.31
C MET A 15 1.33 6.41 -10.05
N THR A 16 2.22 6.00 -10.94
CA THR A 16 2.32 4.65 -11.50
C THR A 16 2.99 3.70 -10.50
N GLN A 17 2.87 2.38 -10.73
CA GLN A 17 3.61 1.40 -9.92
C GLN A 17 5.13 1.57 -10.04
N GLN A 18 5.62 1.98 -11.22
CA GLN A 18 7.04 2.22 -11.46
C GLN A 18 7.55 3.40 -10.63
N GLU A 19 6.80 4.50 -10.55
CA GLU A 19 7.18 5.68 -9.76
C GLU A 19 7.20 5.37 -8.26
N LEU A 20 6.17 4.69 -7.74
CA LEU A 20 6.15 4.33 -6.32
C LEU A 20 7.25 3.32 -5.96
N ALA A 21 7.50 2.35 -6.83
CA ALA A 21 8.61 1.41 -6.66
C ALA A 21 9.97 2.14 -6.62
N ALA A 22 10.17 3.13 -7.51
CA ALA A 22 11.38 3.93 -7.54
C ALA A 22 11.57 4.77 -6.26
N LEU A 23 10.50 5.40 -5.75
CA LEU A 23 10.57 6.19 -4.50
C LEU A 23 10.84 5.34 -3.25
N THR A 24 10.36 4.10 -3.24
CA THR A 24 10.44 3.23 -2.06
C THR A 24 11.60 2.24 -2.10
N GLY A 25 12.29 2.13 -3.24
CA GLY A 25 13.37 1.18 -3.46
C GLY A 25 12.92 -0.28 -3.54
N ILE A 26 11.60 -0.56 -3.56
CA ILE A 26 11.07 -1.91 -3.75
C ILE A 26 10.93 -2.23 -5.23
N SER A 27 10.96 -3.51 -5.58
CA SER A 27 10.70 -3.90 -6.97
C SER A 27 9.23 -3.64 -7.36
N ILE A 28 8.99 -3.30 -8.63
CA ILE A 28 7.62 -3.16 -9.18
C ILE A 28 6.81 -4.44 -8.95
N ARG A 29 7.45 -5.62 -9.06
CA ARG A 29 6.82 -6.92 -8.79
C ARG A 29 6.37 -7.04 -7.33
N THR A 30 7.20 -6.60 -6.38
CA THR A 30 6.88 -6.58 -4.95
C THR A 30 5.69 -5.67 -4.70
N LEU A 31 5.73 -4.45 -5.25
CA LEU A 31 4.63 -3.50 -5.13
C LEU A 31 3.32 -4.05 -5.69
N ALA A 32 3.34 -4.62 -6.89
CA ALA A 32 2.17 -5.23 -7.52
C ALA A 32 1.59 -6.38 -6.69
N ARG A 33 2.44 -7.15 -5.99
CA ARG A 33 2.00 -8.20 -5.08
C ARG A 33 1.34 -7.63 -3.82
N TYR A 34 1.88 -6.55 -3.26
CA TYR A 34 1.26 -5.85 -2.13
C TYR A 34 -0.09 -5.21 -2.50
N GLU A 35 -0.20 -4.63 -3.70
CA GLU A 35 -1.46 -4.08 -4.19
C GLU A 35 -2.53 -5.14 -4.47
N LYS A 36 -2.10 -6.39 -4.71
CA LYS A 36 -3.00 -7.52 -5.01
C LYS A 36 -3.44 -8.28 -3.75
N ASP A 37 -2.56 -8.38 -2.75
CA ASP A 37 -2.75 -9.22 -1.56
C ASP A 37 -2.25 -8.45 -0.34
N VAL A 38 -3.18 -7.92 0.47
CA VAL A 38 -2.81 -7.14 1.64
C VAL A 38 -2.07 -8.00 2.66
N HIS A 39 -2.34 -9.31 2.77
CA HIS A 39 -1.69 -10.13 3.78
C HIS A 39 -0.18 -10.19 3.52
N MET A 40 0.22 -10.10 2.26
CA MET A 40 1.64 -9.95 1.90
C MET A 40 2.21 -8.60 2.29
N LEU A 41 1.42 -7.53 2.17
CA LEU A 41 1.79 -6.20 2.64
C LEU A 41 1.91 -6.14 4.17
N ARG A 42 0.94 -6.70 4.92
CA ARG A 42 0.96 -6.80 6.40
C ARG A 42 2.17 -7.56 6.93
N ARG A 43 2.77 -8.45 6.12
CA ARG A 43 3.98 -9.21 6.46
C ARG A 43 5.29 -8.53 6.01
N ALA A 44 5.21 -7.38 5.35
CA ALA A 44 6.39 -6.63 4.94
C ALA A 44 7.17 -6.11 6.17
N LYS A 45 8.47 -5.87 5.99
CA LYS A 45 9.29 -5.24 7.03
C LYS A 45 8.74 -3.84 7.33
N TYR A 46 8.81 -3.42 8.60
CA TYR A 46 8.36 -2.08 9.00
C TYR A 46 9.03 -0.96 8.20
N GLU A 47 10.32 -1.08 7.88
CA GLU A 47 11.03 -0.10 7.04
C GLU A 47 10.40 0.05 5.65
N THR A 48 9.97 -1.05 5.04
CA THR A 48 9.26 -1.04 3.76
C THR A 48 7.92 -0.34 3.88
N LEU A 49 7.16 -0.67 4.94
CA LEU A 49 5.85 -0.06 5.21
C LEU A 49 5.97 1.45 5.44
N LYS A 50 6.95 1.86 6.25
CA LYS A 50 7.27 3.25 6.52
C LYS A 50 7.69 3.99 5.25
N SER A 51 8.52 3.37 4.41
CA SER A 51 8.93 3.96 3.13
C SER A 51 7.74 4.20 2.19
N ILE A 52 6.84 3.22 2.08
CA ILE A 52 5.60 3.34 1.28
C ILE A 52 4.70 4.46 1.85
N ALA A 53 4.51 4.51 3.17
CA ALA A 53 3.70 5.54 3.83
C ALA A 53 4.23 6.95 3.55
N LEU A 54 5.54 7.13 3.70
CA LEU A 54 6.22 8.40 3.41
C LEU A 54 6.07 8.80 1.94
N ALA A 55 6.26 7.85 1.01
CA ALA A 55 6.11 8.11 -0.43
C ALA A 55 4.68 8.50 -0.83
N LEU A 56 3.68 8.00 -0.09
CA LEU A 56 2.26 8.29 -0.30
C LEU A 56 1.72 9.43 0.55
N ALA A 57 2.56 10.06 1.38
CA ALA A 57 2.18 11.11 2.33
C ALA A 57 0.99 10.72 3.26
N VAL A 58 1.00 9.47 3.73
CA VAL A 58 0.00 8.92 4.66
C VAL A 58 0.67 8.29 5.89
N SER A 59 -0.11 7.87 6.88
CA SER A 59 0.40 7.06 7.99
C SER A 59 0.52 5.59 7.58
N VAL A 60 1.31 4.81 8.32
CA VAL A 60 1.42 3.37 8.10
C VAL A 60 0.08 2.67 8.33
N ASP A 61 -0.75 3.17 9.25
CA ASP A 61 -2.06 2.60 9.58
C ASP A 61 -3.05 2.74 8.41
N ASP A 62 -2.95 3.84 7.65
CA ASP A 62 -3.81 4.09 6.49
C ASP A 62 -3.61 3.06 5.38
N ILE A 63 -2.42 2.45 5.28
CA ILE A 63 -2.06 1.47 4.24
C ILE A 63 -2.78 0.13 4.45
N PHE A 64 -3.16 -0.19 5.69
CA PHE A 64 -3.71 -1.49 6.09
C PHE A 64 -5.23 -1.54 6.15
N LEU A 65 -5.90 -0.46 5.73
CA LEU A 65 -7.34 -0.37 5.77
C LEU A 65 -7.94 -1.14 4.59
N GLU A 66 -8.10 -2.45 4.78
CA GLU A 66 -8.94 -3.26 3.89
C GLU A 66 -10.39 -2.81 3.98
N LEU A 67 -11.06 -2.82 2.83
CA LEU A 67 -12.51 -2.97 2.76
C LEU A 67 -12.81 -4.41 3.20
N ASP A 68 -12.82 -4.64 4.51
CA ASP A 68 -13.30 -5.92 5.02
C ASP A 68 -14.80 -6.02 4.72
N SER A 69 -15.14 -6.71 3.62
CA SER A 69 -16.44 -7.34 3.43
C SER A 69 -16.67 -8.48 4.43
N ASP A 70 -15.61 -8.94 5.07
CA ASP A 70 -15.61 -10.15 5.90
C ASP A 70 -15.98 -9.89 7.38
N PHE A 71 -16.15 -8.63 7.79
CA PHE A 71 -16.75 -8.28 9.09
C PHE A 71 -18.30 -8.28 9.07
N MET A 72 -18.92 -8.64 7.94
CA MET A 72 -20.37 -8.75 7.77
C MET A 72 -20.81 -10.21 7.51
N ASN A 73 -20.31 -11.16 8.31
CA ASN A 73 -20.90 -12.50 8.49
C ASN A 73 -20.69 -13.00 9.92
#